data_AF-A0A3D5HDF8-F1
#
_entry.id   AF-A0A3D5HDF8-F1
#
_cell.length_a   1.000
_cell.length_b   1.000
_cell.length_c   1.000
_cell.angle_alpha   90.00
_cell.angle_beta   90.00
_cell.angle_gamma   90.00
#
_symmetry.space_group_name_H-M   'P 1'
#
loop_
_entity.id
_entity.type
_entity.pdbx_description
1 polymer ?
#
loop_
_entity_poly.entity_id
_entity_poly.type
_entity_poly.pdbx_seq_one_letter_code
_entity_poly.pdbx_strand_id
1 'polypeptide(L)'
;SLASRRHYVTTFIRQELKGVEHIRFDELTGIQNLAGESSLMITDFGSVGGEYRLGFGKPVIYLNTPVKFEGGSDLRFRDDFADAICEVEDLENEIRNVLKKGALSISELRNMRQHVLSFTGVADEEAARTINKICSTC
;
A
#
# COMPACT_ATOMS: atom_id res chain seq x y z
N SER A 1 -13.55 -9.87 19.02
CA SER A 1 -13.20 -10.53 17.73
C SER A 1 -12.65 -9.49 16.76
N LEU A 2 -11.94 -9.91 15.70
CA LEU A 2 -11.49 -9.01 14.62
C LEU A 2 -12.67 -8.27 13.97
N ALA A 3 -13.79 -8.96 13.79
CA ALA A 3 -15.04 -8.38 13.27
C ALA A 3 -15.57 -7.23 14.14
N SER A 4 -15.53 -7.37 15.47
CA SER A 4 -15.95 -6.32 16.41
C SER A 4 -15.03 -5.09 16.39
N ARG A 5 -13.71 -5.28 16.20
CA ARG A 5 -12.76 -4.16 16.07
C ARG A 5 -12.93 -3.42 14.74
N ARG A 6 -13.13 -4.14 13.62
CA ARG A 6 -13.45 -3.54 12.32
C ARG A 6 -14.72 -2.70 12.40
N HIS A 7 -15.78 -3.26 13.00
CA HIS A 7 -17.04 -2.54 13.18
C HIS A 7 -16.87 -1.25 14.01
N TYR A 8 -16.09 -1.30 15.10
CA TYR A 8 -15.81 -0.12 15.93
C TYR A 8 -15.07 0.97 15.16
N VAL A 9 -13.96 0.63 14.49
CA VAL A 9 -13.16 1.60 13.73
C VAL A 9 -13.98 2.23 12.60
N THR A 10 -14.71 1.42 11.84
CA THR A 10 -15.56 1.97 10.77
C THR A 10 -16.67 2.87 11.31
N THR A 11 -17.29 2.49 12.43
CA THR A 11 -18.34 3.31 13.06
C THR A 11 -17.77 4.64 13.54
N PHE A 12 -16.59 4.62 14.17
CA PHE A 12 -15.91 5.83 14.61
C PHE A 12 -15.59 6.76 13.43
N ILE A 13 -14.93 6.25 12.38
CA ILE A 13 -14.56 7.07 11.21
C ILE A 13 -15.82 7.61 10.50
N ARG A 14 -16.90 6.81 10.41
CA ARG A 14 -18.19 7.28 9.87
C ARG A 14 -18.79 8.44 10.65
N GLN A 15 -18.60 8.47 11.96
CA GLN A 15 -19.07 9.58 12.79
C GLN A 15 -18.22 10.83 12.58
N GLU A 16 -16.89 10.69 12.52
CA GLU A 16 -15.97 11.80 12.27
C GLU A 16 -16.17 12.43 10.89
N LEU A 17 -16.53 11.63 9.89
CA LEU A 17 -16.75 12.08 8.50
C LEU A 17 -18.23 12.38 8.20
N LYS A 18 -19.07 12.50 9.24
CA LYS A 18 -20.50 12.76 9.07
C LYS A 18 -20.71 14.10 8.37
N GLY A 19 -21.38 14.06 7.22
CA GLY A 19 -21.69 15.25 6.41
C GLY A 19 -20.69 15.49 5.27
N VAL A 20 -19.66 14.65 5.10
CA VAL A 20 -18.78 14.71 3.93
C VAL A 20 -19.40 13.89 2.79
N GLU A 21 -19.97 14.57 1.80
CA GLU A 21 -20.77 13.94 0.72
C GLU A 21 -19.96 13.05 -0.24
N HIS A 22 -18.65 13.23 -0.30
CA HIS A 22 -17.78 12.57 -1.27
C HIS A 22 -17.03 11.35 -0.73
N ILE A 23 -17.27 10.96 0.52
CA ILE A 23 -16.63 9.80 1.14
C ILE A 23 -17.62 8.65 1.22
N ARG A 24 -17.26 7.53 0.60
CA ARG A 24 -18.03 6.28 0.64
C ARG A 24 -17.23 5.22 1.37
N PHE A 25 -17.83 4.62 2.38
CA PHE A 25 -17.25 3.47 3.07
C PHE A 25 -17.65 2.20 2.32
N ASP A 26 -16.68 1.56 1.68
CA ASP A 26 -16.89 0.28 1.03
C ASP A 26 -16.55 -0.87 1.99
N GLU A 27 -17.58 -1.60 2.42
CA GLU A 27 -17.45 -2.76 3.33
C GLU A 27 -17.72 -4.09 2.63
N LEU A 28 -18.21 -4.06 1.39
CA LEU A 28 -18.80 -5.22 0.72
C LEU A 28 -17.99 -5.65 -0.51
N THR A 29 -17.33 -4.70 -1.17
CA THR A 29 -16.58 -4.96 -2.38
C THR A 29 -15.28 -5.69 -2.03
N GLY A 30 -14.95 -6.73 -2.80
CA GLY A 30 -13.64 -7.36 -2.72
C GLY A 30 -12.55 -6.35 -3.09
N ILE A 31 -11.43 -6.36 -2.36
CA ILE A 31 -10.38 -5.35 -2.52
C ILE A 31 -9.85 -5.22 -3.96
N GLN A 32 -9.88 -6.31 -4.73
CA GLN A 32 -9.49 -6.33 -6.14
C GLN A 32 -10.46 -5.56 -7.03
N ASN A 33 -11.77 -5.65 -6.77
CA ASN A 33 -12.78 -4.91 -7.51
C ASN A 33 -12.68 -3.41 -7.19
N LEU A 34 -12.54 -3.07 -5.90
CA LEU A 34 -12.35 -1.69 -5.46
C LEU A 34 -11.09 -1.07 -6.08
N ALA A 35 -9.99 -1.82 -6.08
CA ALA A 35 -8.76 -1.41 -6.74
C ALA A 35 -8.92 -1.27 -8.26
N GLY A 36 -9.68 -2.16 -8.89
CA GLY A 36 -10.05 -2.11 -10.30
C GLY A 36 -10.86 -0.88 -10.71
N GLU A 37 -11.72 -0.36 -9.83
CA GLU A 37 -12.55 0.83 -10.09
C GLU A 37 -11.86 2.16 -9.73
N SER A 38 -10.94 2.14 -8.76
CA SER A 38 -10.22 3.35 -8.33
C SER A 38 -9.28 3.92 -9.40
N SER A 39 -8.95 5.21 -9.31
CA SER A 39 -7.99 5.87 -10.22
C SER A 39 -6.60 6.08 -9.59
N LEU A 40 -6.51 5.96 -8.27
CA LEU A 40 -5.32 6.23 -7.44
C LEU A 40 -5.51 5.52 -6.10
N MET A 41 -4.42 5.05 -5.51
CA MET A 41 -4.37 4.64 -4.10
C MET A 41 -3.58 5.66 -3.27
N ILE A 42 -4.09 5.96 -2.07
CA ILE A 42 -3.37 6.71 -1.04
C ILE A 42 -3.21 5.77 0.16
N THR A 43 -1.99 5.59 0.64
CA THR A 43 -1.67 4.70 1.77
C THR A 43 -0.46 5.26 2.52
N ASP A 44 0.02 4.61 3.58
CA ASP A 44 1.15 5.03 4.41
C ASP A 44 2.43 4.22 4.13
N PHE A 45 2.49 2.98 4.59
CA PHE A 45 3.59 2.03 4.38
C PHE A 45 3.06 0.59 4.36
N GLY A 46 3.86 -0.34 3.84
CA GLY A 46 3.49 -1.75 3.73
C GLY A 46 3.14 -2.18 2.30
N SER A 47 2.72 -3.45 2.16
CA SER A 47 2.69 -4.12 0.86
C SER A 47 1.56 -3.68 -0.08
N VAL A 48 0.43 -3.21 0.48
CA VAL A 48 -0.82 -2.97 -0.26
C VAL A 48 -0.63 -1.96 -1.40
N GLY A 49 0.14 -0.90 -1.20
CA GLY A 49 0.44 0.08 -2.25
C GLY A 49 1.24 -0.53 -3.40
N GLY A 50 2.27 -1.32 -3.09
CA GLY A 50 3.04 -2.04 -4.11
C GLY A 50 2.22 -3.10 -4.84
N GLU A 51 1.38 -3.86 -4.12
CA GLU A 51 0.45 -4.84 -4.71
C GLU A 51 -0.54 -4.15 -5.67
N TYR A 52 -1.09 -3.00 -5.29
CA TYR A 52 -1.96 -2.20 -6.14
C TYR A 52 -1.22 -1.72 -7.40
N ARG A 53 -0.01 -1.19 -7.23
CA ARG A 53 0.82 -0.70 -8.33
C ARG A 53 1.17 -1.83 -9.31
N LEU A 54 1.62 -2.97 -8.79
CA LEU A 54 1.99 -4.14 -9.58
C LEU A 54 0.79 -4.82 -10.24
N GLY A 55 -0.36 -4.87 -9.56
CA GLY A 55 -1.57 -5.50 -10.06
C GLY A 55 -2.23 -4.67 -11.16
N PHE A 56 -2.39 -3.37 -10.93
CA PHE A 56 -3.23 -2.51 -11.76
C PHE A 56 -2.46 -1.48 -12.59
N GLY A 57 -1.17 -1.26 -12.32
CA GLY A 57 -0.36 -0.23 -12.99
C GLY A 57 -0.79 1.21 -12.69
N LYS A 58 -1.67 1.39 -11.70
CA LYS A 58 -2.30 2.67 -11.37
C LYS A 58 -1.46 3.46 -10.35
N PRO A 59 -1.65 4.78 -10.26
CA PRO A 59 -0.87 5.60 -9.36
C PRO A 59 -1.04 5.30 -7.88
N VAL A 60 0.05 5.50 -7.12
CA VAL A 60 0.09 5.34 -5.67
C VAL A 60 0.80 6.53 -5.02
N ILE A 61 0.13 7.18 -4.07
CA ILE A 61 0.72 8.19 -3.20
C ILE A 61 0.87 7.58 -1.81
N TYR A 62 2.05 7.76 -1.23
CA TYR A 62 2.29 7.39 0.15
C TYR A 62 2.34 8.61 1.05
N LEU A 63 1.70 8.52 2.21
CA LEU A 63 1.78 9.54 3.25
C LEU A 63 3.09 9.34 4.02
N ASN A 64 3.78 10.44 4.29
CA ASN A 64 4.97 10.39 5.09
C ASN A 64 4.61 9.94 6.51
N THR A 65 5.32 8.93 7.00
CA THR A 65 5.02 8.33 8.30
C THR A 65 6.06 8.83 9.30
N PRO A 66 5.67 9.28 10.50
CA PRO A 66 6.62 9.71 11.51
C PRO A 66 7.65 8.61 11.83
N VAL A 67 8.91 8.99 12.00
CA VAL A 67 10.05 8.06 12.22
C VAL A 67 9.78 6.98 13.29
N LYS A 68 9.08 7.37 14.36
CA LYS A 68 8.70 6.46 15.46
C LYS A 68 7.77 5.32 15.08
N PHE A 69 7.13 5.37 13.90
CA PHE A 69 6.20 4.38 13.38
C PHE A 69 6.72 3.69 12.11
N GLU A 70 7.98 3.95 11.73
CA GLU A 70 8.58 3.35 10.54
C GLU A 70 8.76 1.83 10.69
N GLY A 71 8.27 1.06 9.70
CA GLY A 71 8.40 -0.40 9.63
C GLY A 71 9.76 -0.89 9.11
N GLY A 72 10.81 -0.05 9.08
CA GLY A 72 12.11 -0.40 8.53
C GLY A 72 12.06 -0.72 7.03
N SER A 73 12.12 -2.00 6.66
CA SER A 73 12.10 -2.44 5.25
C SER A 73 10.84 -2.03 4.48
N ASP A 74 9.73 -1.78 5.17
CA ASP A 74 8.47 -1.30 4.57
C ASP A 74 8.63 0.06 3.88
N LEU A 75 9.59 0.89 4.31
CA LEU A 75 9.88 2.17 3.66
C LEU A 75 10.67 2.01 2.36
N ARG A 76 11.60 1.05 2.31
CA ARG A 76 12.31 0.75 1.06
C ARG A 76 11.34 0.24 0.01
N PHE A 77 10.43 -0.65 0.43
CA PHE A 77 9.36 -1.13 -0.42
C PHE A 77 8.47 0.01 -0.89
N ARG A 78 8.02 0.89 0.02
CA ARG A 78 7.25 2.10 -0.33
C ARG A 78 7.90 2.90 -1.46
N ASP A 79 9.18 3.23 -1.28
CA ASP A 79 9.92 4.10 -2.19
C ASP A 79 10.05 3.50 -3.60
N ASP A 80 10.15 2.17 -3.72
CA ASP A 80 10.23 1.47 -5.02
C ASP A 80 8.93 1.55 -5.85
N PHE A 81 7.77 1.77 -5.22
CA PHE A 81 6.46 1.77 -5.88
C PHE A 81 5.73 3.11 -5.86
N ALA A 82 6.28 4.13 -5.19
CA ALA A 82 5.63 5.43 -5.02
C ALA A 82 5.65 6.27 -6.30
N ASP A 83 4.50 6.86 -6.65
CA ASP A 83 4.47 8.00 -7.58
C ASP A 83 4.77 9.33 -6.88
N ALA A 84 4.42 9.41 -5.59
CA ALA A 84 4.78 10.49 -4.68
C ALA A 84 4.79 9.99 -3.22
N ILE A 85 5.61 10.64 -2.41
CA ILE A 85 5.61 10.52 -0.95
C ILE A 85 5.46 11.93 -0.40
N CYS A 86 4.44 12.19 0.42
CA CYS A 86 4.12 13.55 0.84
C CYS A 86 3.53 13.61 2.24
N GLU A 87 3.63 14.79 2.85
CA GLU A 87 2.87 15.12 4.06
C GLU A 87 1.39 15.30 3.72
N VAL A 88 0.52 15.21 4.73
CA VAL A 88 -0.94 15.32 4.54
C VAL A 88 -1.33 16.68 3.95
N GLU A 89 -0.59 17.73 4.30
CA GLU A 89 -0.80 19.10 3.85
C GLU A 89 -0.58 19.28 2.35
N ASP A 90 0.28 18.47 1.75
CA ASP A 90 0.62 18.53 0.32
C ASP A 90 -0.23 17.58 -0.54
N LEU A 91 -1.04 16.72 0.10
CA LEU A 91 -1.75 15.61 -0.55
C LEU A 91 -2.64 16.06 -1.70
N GLU A 92 -3.34 17.18 -1.58
CA GLU A 92 -4.22 17.68 -2.64
C GLU A 92 -3.43 18.01 -3.92
N ASN A 93 -2.26 18.64 -3.77
CA ASN A 93 -1.40 19.00 -4.88
C ASN A 93 -0.82 17.74 -5.52
N GLU A 94 -0.38 16.77 -4.71
CA GLU A 94 0.16 15.52 -5.22
C GLU A 94 -0.88 14.67 -5.94
N ILE A 95 -2.12 14.60 -5.46
CA ILE A 95 -3.23 13.95 -6.18
C ILE A 95 -3.35 14.54 -7.59
N ARG A 96 -3.38 15.88 -7.72
CA ARG A 96 -3.50 16.55 -9.01
C ARG A 96 -2.29 16.29 -9.91
N ASN A 97 -1.08 16.25 -9.36
CA ASN A 97 0.14 16.01 -10.13
C ASN A 97 0.24 14.57 -10.63
N VAL A 98 -0.05 13.61 -9.76
CA VAL A 98 0.04 12.19 -10.05
C VAL A 98 -1.05 11.75 -11.02
N LEU A 99 -2.29 12.23 -10.87
CA LEU A 99 -3.37 11.91 -11.82
C LEU A 99 -3.09 12.42 -13.25
N LYS A 100 -2.31 13.52 -13.40
CA LYS A 100 -1.87 14.00 -14.72
C LYS A 100 -0.85 13.07 -15.38
N LYS A 101 -0.02 12.38 -14.59
CA LYS A 101 0.96 11.39 -15.11
C LYS A 101 0.25 10.16 -15.66
N GLY A 102 -0.86 9.76 -15.04
CA GLY A 102 -1.65 8.60 -15.46
C GLY A 102 -1.02 7.27 -15.03
N ALA A 103 -1.57 6.17 -15.56
CA ALA A 103 -1.09 4.82 -15.28
C ALA A 103 0.23 4.52 -16.00
N LEU A 104 0.99 3.56 -15.47
CA LEU A 104 2.19 3.05 -16.11
C LEU A 104 1.90 2.47 -17.50
N SER A 105 2.84 2.66 -18.41
CA SER A 105 2.86 1.90 -19.66
C SER A 105 3.06 0.41 -19.38
N ILE A 106 2.64 -0.43 -20.34
CA ILE A 106 2.80 -1.89 -20.25
C ILE A 106 4.28 -2.27 -20.07
N SER A 107 5.20 -1.55 -20.71
CA SER A 107 6.65 -1.77 -20.57
C SER A 107 7.16 -1.46 -19.16
N GLU A 108 6.75 -0.32 -18.58
CA GLU A 108 7.17 0.06 -17.23
C GLU A 108 6.64 -0.94 -16.20
N LEU A 109 5.36 -1.31 -16.32
CA LEU A 109 4.74 -2.29 -15.43
C LEU A 109 5.44 -3.67 -15.54
N ARG A 110 5.80 -4.08 -16.75
CA ARG A 110 6.55 -5.34 -16.95
C ARG A 110 7.93 -5.28 -16.31
N ASN A 111 8.66 -4.19 -16.50
CA ASN A 111 10.00 -4.01 -15.93
C ASN A 111 9.94 -4.01 -14.40
N MET A 112 8.95 -3.33 -13.82
CA MET A 112 8.70 -3.30 -12.38
C MET A 112 8.39 -4.70 -11.82
N ARG A 113 7.51 -5.46 -12.48
CA ARG A 113 7.21 -6.86 -12.09
C ARG A 113 8.44 -7.75 -12.18
N GLN A 114 9.25 -7.59 -13.23
CA GLN A 114 10.50 -8.34 -13.37
C GLN A 114 11.50 -8.00 -12.27
N HIS A 115 11.59 -6.73 -11.88
CA HIS A 115 12.46 -6.31 -10.78
C HIS A 115 12.09 -7.02 -9.47
N VAL A 116 10.80 -7.08 -9.12
CA VAL A 116 10.31 -7.80 -7.94
C VAL A 116 10.63 -9.29 -8.02
N LEU A 117 10.40 -9.92 -9.18
CA LEU A 117 10.70 -11.34 -9.38
C LEU A 117 12.20 -11.65 -9.40
N SER A 118 13.05 -10.63 -9.63
CA SER A 118 14.51 -10.78 -9.66
C SER A 118 15.16 -10.74 -8.29
N PHE A 119 14.42 -10.38 -7.23
CA PHE A 119 14.92 -10.50 -5.86
C PHE A 119 15.18 -11.98 -5.57
N THR A 120 16.46 -12.31 -5.41
CA THR A 120 16.88 -13.66 -5.07
C THR A 120 16.31 -14.00 -3.70
N GLY A 121 15.60 -15.13 -3.58
CA GLY A 121 15.03 -15.63 -2.31
C GLY A 121 16.07 -16.00 -1.24
N VAL A 122 17.31 -15.54 -1.36
CA VAL A 122 18.41 -15.75 -0.41
C VAL A 122 18.03 -15.24 0.98
N ALA A 123 17.35 -14.10 1.08
CA ALA A 123 16.86 -13.59 2.36
C ALA A 123 15.79 -14.51 2.98
N ASP A 124 14.87 -15.03 2.16
CA ASP A 124 13.83 -15.97 2.60
C ASP A 124 14.44 -17.33 2.99
N GLU A 125 15.46 -17.80 2.25
CA GLU A 125 16.21 -19.01 2.57
C GLU A 125 16.99 -18.87 3.88
N GLU A 126 17.63 -17.72 4.11
CA GLU A 126 18.37 -17.43 5.34
C GLU A 126 17.43 -17.29 6.55
N ALA A 127 16.28 -16.64 6.36
CA ALA A 127 15.21 -16.59 7.35
C ALA A 127 14.69 -18.01 7.68
N ALA A 128 14.40 -18.83 6.65
CA ALA A 128 13.95 -20.20 6.81
C ALA A 128 14.98 -21.06 7.55
N ARG A 129 16.27 -20.96 7.20
CA ARG A 129 17.36 -21.65 7.91
C ARG A 129 17.44 -21.24 9.38
N THR A 130 17.32 -19.95 9.66
CA THR A 130 17.39 -19.41 11.02
C THR A 130 16.22 -19.90 11.87
N ILE A 131 15.00 -19.86 11.34
CA ILE A 131 13.80 -20.39 12.00
C ILE A 131 13.97 -21.89 12.27
N ASN A 132 14.42 -22.64 11.27
CA ASN A 132 14.60 -24.09 11.42
C ASN A 132 15.64 -24.42 12.51
N LYS A 133 16.70 -23.62 12.63
CA LYS A 133 17.69 -23.74 13.70
C LYS A 133 17.07 -23.52 15.07
N ILE A 134 16.26 -22.46 15.24
CA ILE A 134 15.55 -22.17 16.50
C ILE A 134 14.63 -23.32 16.89
N CYS A 135 13.80 -23.80 15.95
CA CYS A 135 12.85 -24.89 16.18
C CYS A 135 13.53 -26.24 16.47
N SER A 136 14.73 -26.47 15.94
CA SER A 136 15.50 -27.71 16.15
C SER A 136 16.29 -27.73 17.47
N THR A 137 16.44 -26.59 18.13
CA THR A 137 17.09 -26.47 19.46
C THR A 137 16.12 -26.51 20.64
N CYS A 138 14.83 -26.72 20.39
CA CYS A 138 13.78 -26.90 21.40
C CYS A 138 13.50 -28.38 21.67
#